data_AF-N6VRB4-F1
#
_entry.id   AF-N6VRB4-F1
#
_cell.length_a   1.000
_cell.length_b   1.000
_cell.length_c   1.000
_cell.angle_alpha   90.00
_cell.angle_beta   90.00
_cell.angle_gamma   90.00
#
_symmetry.space_group_name_H-M   'P 1'
#
loop_
_entity.id
_entity.type
_entity.pdbx_description
1 polymer ?
#
loop_
_entity_poly.entity_id
_entity_poly.type
_entity_poly.pdbx_seq_one_letter_code
_entity_poly.pdbx_strand_id
1 'polypeptide(L)'
;MRRGKKKEGMAVNYLKNKGYEILGRNVIKRLNQHKKAEYDIIAKRGRYCYAVEVKSGKQVLTSSDIEKLHKKANKIKAKGLLITGRYVKLTDKAKKELKKRKIRWIII
;
A
#
# COMPACT_ATOMS: atom_id res chain seq x y z
N MET A 1 -0.30 -8.59 21.02
CA MET A 1 -0.77 -8.45 19.61
C MET A 1 0.04 -7.35 18.90
N ARG A 2 0.81 -7.67 17.85
CA ARG A 2 1.66 -6.68 17.12
C ARG A 2 0.79 -5.52 16.58
N ARG A 3 1.14 -4.27 16.90
CA ARG A 3 0.40 -3.05 16.51
C ARG A 3 0.11 -2.94 15.00
N GLY A 4 1.01 -3.47 14.15
CA GLY A 4 0.82 -3.53 12.69
C GLY A 4 -0.44 -4.28 12.25
N LYS A 5 -0.74 -5.43 12.87
CA LYS A 5 -1.93 -6.25 12.53
C LYS A 5 -3.26 -5.50 12.76
N LYS A 6 -3.32 -4.61 13.76
CA LYS A 6 -4.52 -3.78 14.01
C LYS A 6 -4.77 -2.81 12.87
N LYS A 7 -3.73 -2.15 12.37
CA LYS A 7 -3.86 -1.13 11.32
C LYS A 7 -4.14 -1.75 9.94
N GLU A 8 -3.57 -2.91 9.64
CA GLU A 8 -3.99 -3.71 8.48
C GLU A 8 -5.48 -4.10 8.57
N GLY A 9 -5.97 -4.49 9.75
CA GLY A 9 -7.39 -4.78 9.96
C GLY A 9 -8.29 -3.58 9.66
N MET A 10 -7.92 -2.40 10.15
CA MET A 10 -8.65 -1.15 9.82
C MET A 10 -8.60 -0.84 8.32
N ALA A 11 -7.45 -1.01 7.68
CA ALA A 11 -7.30 -0.80 6.24
C ALA A 11 -8.18 -1.77 5.42
N VAL A 12 -8.24 -3.05 5.82
CA VAL A 12 -9.13 -4.05 5.21
C VAL A 12 -10.60 -3.63 5.35
N ASN A 13 -11.02 -3.23 6.56
CA ASN A 13 -12.41 -2.81 6.78
C ASN A 13 -12.76 -1.56 5.98
N TYR A 14 -11.86 -0.57 5.94
CA TYR A 14 -12.03 0.61 5.10
C TYR A 14 -12.20 0.23 3.62
N LEU A 15 -11.31 -0.63 3.11
CA LEU A 15 -11.34 -1.07 1.72
C LEU A 15 -12.65 -1.80 1.38
N LYS A 16 -13.08 -2.75 2.23
CA LYS A 16 -14.36 -3.46 2.08
C LYS A 16 -15.54 -2.49 2.03
N ASN A 17 -15.60 -1.53 2.96
CA ASN A 17 -16.65 -0.50 3.01
C ASN A 17 -16.64 0.44 1.79
N LYS A 18 -15.52 0.49 1.05
CA LYS A 18 -15.38 1.25 -0.21
C LYS A 18 -15.57 0.37 -1.46
N GLY A 19 -16.07 -0.85 -1.30
CA GLY A 19 -16.38 -1.78 -2.40
C GLY A 19 -15.14 -2.44 -3.01
N TYR A 20 -14.07 -2.61 -2.24
CA TYR A 20 -12.92 -3.41 -2.66
C TYR A 20 -13.10 -4.86 -2.20
N GLU A 21 -12.79 -5.79 -3.10
CA GLU A 21 -12.59 -7.20 -2.79
C GLU A 21 -11.15 -7.41 -2.28
N ILE A 22 -10.97 -8.16 -1.20
CA ILE A 22 -9.64 -8.45 -0.65
C ILE A 22 -9.17 -9.80 -1.17
N LEU A 23 -8.16 -9.78 -2.04
CA LEU A 23 -7.58 -10.99 -2.63
C LEU A 23 -6.56 -11.67 -1.72
N GLY A 24 -5.96 -10.91 -0.79
CA GLY A 24 -5.02 -11.45 0.18
C GLY A 24 -4.45 -10.42 1.13
N ARG A 25 -3.91 -10.89 2.25
CA ARG A 25 -3.22 -10.10 3.28
C ARG A 25 -1.86 -10.73 3.55
N ASN A 26 -0.84 -9.92 3.81
CA ASN A 26 0.54 -10.36 4.05
C ASN A 26 1.02 -11.37 2.97
N VAL A 27 0.76 -11.02 1.71
CA VAL A 27 1.01 -11.89 0.57
C VAL A 27 2.49 -11.84 0.21
N ILE A 28 3.14 -13.00 0.21
CA ILE A 28 4.52 -13.13 -0.27
C ILE A 28 4.48 -13.68 -1.70
N LYS A 29 5.01 -12.93 -2.67
CA LYS A 29 5.18 -13.38 -4.05
C LYS A 29 6.67 -13.60 -4.34
N ARG A 30 6.99 -14.77 -4.89
CA ARG A 30 8.31 -15.04 -5.45
C ARG A 30 8.42 -14.28 -6.78
N LEU A 31 9.43 -13.42 -6.89
CA LEU A 31 9.72 -12.65 -8.10
C LEU A 31 10.69 -13.40 -9.01
N ASN A 32 11.65 -14.08 -8.41
CA ASN A 32 12.56 -15.03 -9.04
C ASN A 32 13.11 -15.99 -7.96
N GLN A 33 14.04 -16.87 -8.34
CA GLN A 33 14.62 -17.87 -7.45
C GLN A 33 15.28 -17.29 -6.18
N HIS A 34 15.72 -16.03 -6.19
CA HIS A 34 16.41 -15.37 -5.07
C HIS A 34 15.63 -14.20 -4.44
N LYS A 35 14.53 -13.75 -5.04
CA LYS A 35 13.82 -12.54 -4.62
C LYS A 35 12.36 -12.81 -4.33
N LYS A 36 11.91 -12.34 -3.17
CA LYS A 36 10.51 -12.30 -2.76
C LYS A 36 10.07 -10.85 -2.58
N ALA A 37 8.78 -10.59 -2.77
CA ALA A 37 8.14 -9.34 -2.41
C ALA A 37 6.96 -9.63 -1.49
N GLU A 38 6.88 -8.88 -0.39
CA GLU A 38 5.78 -8.90 0.55
C GLU A 38 4.82 -7.75 0.25
N TYR A 39 3.52 -8.05 0.31
CA TYR A 39 2.43 -7.12 0.07
C TYR A 39 1.48 -7.15 1.26
N ASP A 40 1.28 -6.02 1.93
CA ASP A 40 0.42 -5.95 3.11
C ASP A 40 -1.01 -6.39 2.76
N ILE A 41 -1.57 -5.82 1.68
CA ILE A 41 -2.89 -6.18 1.16
C ILE A 41 -2.85 -6.16 -0.38
N ILE A 42 -3.46 -7.17 -1.00
CA ILE A 42 -3.82 -7.13 -2.43
C ILE A 42 -5.35 -7.01 -2.50
N ALA A 43 -5.82 -6.00 -3.19
CA ALA A 43 -7.25 -5.71 -3.31
C ALA A 43 -7.65 -5.48 -4.77
N LYS A 44 -8.92 -5.73 -5.10
CA LYS A 44 -9.50 -5.49 -6.41
C LYS A 44 -10.70 -4.56 -6.29
N ARG A 45 -10.85 -3.64 -7.24
CA ARG A 45 -12.07 -2.83 -7.38
C ARG A 45 -12.37 -2.61 -8.85
N GLY A 46 -13.50 -3.14 -9.29
CA GLY A 46 -13.81 -3.27 -10.71
C GLY A 46 -12.71 -4.04 -11.45
N ARG A 47 -12.23 -3.49 -12.57
CA ARG A 47 -11.15 -4.09 -13.39
C ARG A 47 -9.73 -3.87 -12.87
N TYR A 48 -9.55 -3.17 -11.75
CA TYR A 48 -8.21 -2.81 -11.27
C TYR A 48 -7.81 -3.59 -10.03
N CYS A 49 -6.61 -4.18 -10.09
CA CYS A 49 -5.91 -4.70 -8.92
C CYS A 49 -5.04 -3.61 -8.29
N TYR A 50 -4.93 -3.67 -6.96
CA TYR A 50 -4.21 -2.71 -6.13
C TYR A 50 -3.23 -3.44 -5.22
N ALA A 51 -1.97 -3.05 -5.27
CA ALA A 51 -0.97 -3.36 -4.25
C ALA A 51 -1.07 -2.27 -3.18
N VAL A 52 -1.63 -2.63 -2.03
CA VAL A 52 -1.88 -1.70 -0.93
C VAL A 52 -0.75 -1.82 0.09
N GLU A 53 -0.15 -0.69 0.42
CA GLU A 53 0.85 -0.58 1.50
C GLU A 53 0.25 0.22 2.65
N VAL A 54 0.41 -0.27 3.87
CA VAL A 54 -0.10 0.32 5.10
C VAL A 54 1.06 0.82 5.95
N LYS A 55 1.11 2.14 6.20
CA LYS A 55 2.09 2.76 7.12
C LYS A 55 1.39 3.33 8.35
N SER A 56 1.95 3.12 9.53
CA SER A 56 1.36 3.59 10.78
C SER A 56 2.41 3.98 11.81
N GLY A 57 2.00 4.66 12.88
CA GLY A 57 2.93 5.25 13.84
C GLY A 57 3.52 6.58 13.37
N LYS A 58 4.35 7.19 14.22
CA LYS A 58 5.02 8.47 13.93
C LYS A 58 6.21 8.22 13.01
N GLN A 59 6.08 8.58 11.73
CA GLN A 59 7.13 8.44 10.72
C GLN A 59 6.93 9.45 9.58
N VAL A 60 8.00 9.72 8.84
CA VAL A 60 7.98 10.61 7.66
C VAL A 60 8.35 9.79 6.43
N LEU A 61 7.45 9.74 5.44
CA LEU A 61 7.68 9.07 4.17
C LEU A 61 8.28 10.03 3.15
N THR A 62 9.25 9.53 2.40
CA THR A 62 10.01 10.23 1.37
C THR A 62 9.57 9.81 -0.04
N SER A 63 10.08 10.49 -1.07
CA SER A 63 9.84 10.06 -2.47
C SER A 63 10.30 8.63 -2.70
N SER A 64 11.41 8.20 -2.08
CA SER A 64 11.94 6.83 -2.23
C SER A 64 10.94 5.76 -1.79
N ASP A 65 10.12 6.03 -0.76
CA ASP A 65 9.09 5.11 -0.28
C ASP A 65 7.97 4.95 -1.30
N ILE A 66 7.60 6.06 -1.95
CA ILE A 66 6.58 6.08 -3.01
C ILE A 66 7.08 5.35 -4.27
N GLU A 67 8.35 5.53 -4.62
CA GLU A 67 8.98 4.80 -5.73
C GLU A 67 9.03 3.30 -5.46
N LYS A 68 9.37 2.90 -4.24
CA LYS A 68 9.37 1.48 -3.83
C LYS A 68 7.97 0.87 -3.94
N LEU A 69 6.94 1.56 -3.45
CA LEU A 69 5.55 1.12 -3.60
C LEU A 69 5.17 0.95 -5.08
N HIS A 70 5.50 1.93 -5.93
CA HIS A 70 5.22 1.85 -7.35
C HIS A 70 5.91 0.65 -8.01
N LYS A 71 7.21 0.46 -7.75
CA LYS A 71 7.98 -0.67 -8.28
C LYS A 71 7.39 -2.01 -7.79
N LYS A 72 6.97 -2.11 -6.53
CA LYS A 72 6.30 -3.30 -5.98
C LYS A 72 4.97 -3.58 -6.70
N ALA A 73 4.15 -2.56 -6.91
CA ALA A 73 2.85 -2.69 -7.56
C ALA A 73 2.98 -3.16 -9.02
N ASN A 74 3.91 -2.58 -9.78
CA ASN A 74 4.13 -2.91 -11.18
C ASN A 74 4.56 -4.37 -11.39
N LYS A 75 5.31 -4.96 -10.45
CA LYS A 75 5.74 -6.38 -10.51
C LYS A 75 4.57 -7.37 -10.58
N ILE A 76 3.40 -6.97 -10.08
CA ILE A 76 2.18 -7.79 -10.13
C ILE A 76 1.10 -7.16 -11.02
N LYS A 77 1.48 -6.24 -11.91
CA LYS A 77 0.56 -5.50 -12.80
C LYS A 77 -0.59 -4.81 -12.04
N ALA A 78 -0.33 -4.36 -10.81
CA ALA A 78 -1.30 -3.69 -9.96
C ALA A 78 -1.02 -2.18 -9.87
N LYS A 79 -2.04 -1.40 -9.50
CA LYS A 79 -1.89 0.01 -9.13
C LYS A 79 -1.40 0.13 -7.69
N GLY A 80 -0.57 1.12 -7.40
CA GLY A 80 -0.19 1.43 -6.02
C GLY A 80 -1.33 2.14 -5.27
N LEU A 81 -1.54 1.77 -4.01
CA LEU A 81 -2.42 2.48 -3.09
C LEU A 81 -1.76 2.54 -1.71
N LEU A 82 -1.61 3.74 -1.17
CA LEU A 82 -0.99 3.99 0.12
C LEU A 82 -2.08 4.32 1.15
N ILE A 83 -2.14 3.54 2.23
CA ILE A 83 -2.99 3.83 3.39
C ILE A 83 -2.09 4.19 4.56
N THR A 84 -2.33 5.32 5.20
CA THR A 84 -1.50 5.78 6.33
C THR A 84 -2.32 6.07 7.58
N GLY A 85 -1.72 5.91 8.75
CA GLY A 85 -2.26 6.46 9.99
C GLY A 85 -2.07 7.98 10.09
N ARG A 86 -2.89 8.66 10.90
CA ARG A 86 -2.82 10.12 11.15
C ARG A 86 -1.46 10.71 11.54
N TYR A 87 -0.54 9.91 12.10
CA TYR A 87 0.78 10.36 12.53
C TYR A 87 1.89 10.13 11.49
N VAL A 88 1.54 9.59 10.33
CA VAL A 88 2.46 9.45 9.20
C VAL A 88 2.41 10.75 8.39
N LYS A 89 3.57 11.38 8.21
CA LYS A 89 3.71 12.57 7.36
C LYS A 89 4.39 12.19 6.05
N LEU A 90 4.10 12.95 5.00
CA LEU A 90 4.80 12.84 3.72
C LEU A 90 5.57 14.13 3.48
N THR A 91 6.82 14.01 3.01
CA THR A 91 7.56 15.18 2.49
C THR A 91 6.89 15.70 1.23
N ASP A 92 7.16 16.95 0.85
CA ASP A 92 6.56 17.51 -0.37
C ASP A 92 7.05 16.80 -1.63
N LYS A 93 8.29 16.30 -1.63
CA LYS A 93 8.80 15.40 -2.68
C LYS A 93 7.98 14.12 -2.77
N ALA A 94 7.61 13.51 -1.64
CA ALA A 94 6.76 12.31 -1.62
C ALA A 94 5.34 12.60 -2.17
N LYS A 95 4.75 13.74 -1.81
CA LYS A 95 3.44 14.17 -2.34
C LYS A 95 3.49 14.40 -3.85
N LYS A 96 4.55 15.04 -4.37
CA LYS A 96 4.76 15.20 -5.82
C LYS A 96 4.88 13.84 -6.51
N GLU A 97 5.61 12.91 -5.91
CA GLU A 97 5.81 11.57 -6.46
C GLU A 97 4.52 10.73 -6.50
N LEU A 98 3.66 10.85 -5.47
CA LEU A 98 2.32 10.21 -5.47
C LEU A 98 1.49 10.66 -6.67
N LYS A 99 1.44 11.97 -6.92
CA LYS A 99 0.70 12.56 -8.04
C LYS A 99 1.27 12.08 -9.38
N LYS A 100 2.60 12.19 -9.56
CA LYS A 100 3.31 11.75 -10.77
C LYS A 100 3.00 10.28 -11.12
N ARG A 101 2.98 9.41 -10.11
CA ARG A 101 2.78 7.96 -10.29
C ARG A 101 1.32 7.52 -10.19
N LYS A 102 0.39 8.46 -10.03
CA LYS A 102 -1.06 8.20 -9.88
C LYS A 102 -1.37 7.20 -8.74
N ILE A 103 -0.60 7.26 -7.65
CA ILE A 103 -0.82 6.44 -6.46
C ILE A 103 -1.84 7.15 -5.57
N ARG A 104 -2.91 6.44 -5.20
CA ARG A 104 -3.92 6.96 -4.28
C ARG A 104 -3.36 6.95 -2.86
N TRP A 105 -3.60 8.03 -2.12
CA TRP A 105 -3.22 8.14 -0.71
C TRP A 105 -4.46 8.39 0.14
N ILE A 106 -4.64 7.55 1.17
CA ILE A 106 -5.76 7.59 2.11
C ILE A 106 -5.21 7.61 3.53
N ILE A 107 -5.87 8.37 4.41
CA ILE A 107 -5.54 8.44 5.84
C ILE A 107 -6.67 7.78 6.64
N ILE A 108 -6.32 6.89 7.58
CA ILE A 108 -7.24 6.14 8.48
C ILE A 108 -6.77 6.10 9.94
#